data_AF-A0AAW0BXE5-F1
#
_entry.id   AF-A0AAW0BXE5-F1
#
_cell.length_a   1.000
_cell.length_b   1.000
_cell.length_c   1.000
_cell.angle_alpha   90.00
_cell.angle_beta   90.00
_cell.angle_gamma   90.00
#
_symmetry.space_group_name_H-M   'P 1'
#
loop_
_entity.id
_entity.type
_entity.pdbx_description
1 polymer ?
#
loop_
_entity_poly.entity_id
_entity_poly.type
_entity_poly.pdbx_seq_one_letter_code
_entity_poly.pdbx_strand_id
1 'polypeptide(L)'
;MGQRHQAFLITRLIPHGEQTKAYYRCIAAVHHQWCYGRLPLSATRRFLNLVKNPENATIVRDEIRRAQGKYGCQGEEPKIPDMAFPYTQFLFVQAWNMDIDSPRGNTHRMGFEESVFRDPNVGVTTIQVDDFVFSVSAKISVDDPEGLRAVYQRFSSGPQGFTIIQSGTPDMLFNLQPTITSIPYFHPEKVLRGLAICLRPLEVGFDSSLRAKKYLASQLGPLMALSIATPLVPHPVIPSTFSSDSEDRLRWLHRSISTVPIKGSYDDFRAHGWLFVLKYTPGSFFSPIPHATYGFIKVDEKVHAPVLQELMEDAWKAWKAHKDSKAEGGTEAAKPNDNALPVLPVDLATLIKVYDVRGFADAVEKEGRPRPSEEAIAALEEVLDDEFVVEGLPPSKVFTQMDLEEAKTFIPIASQRIRFT
;
A
#
# COMPACT_ATOMS: atom_id res chain seq x y z
N MET A 1 -2.78 -9.86 -29.34
CA MET A 1 -3.86 -10.09 -28.35
C MET A 1 -3.36 -11.11 -27.33
N GLY A 2 -3.44 -10.81 -26.04
CA GLY A 2 -2.91 -11.68 -24.99
C GLY A 2 -3.79 -12.88 -24.65
N GLN A 3 -3.19 -13.98 -24.17
CA GLN A 3 -3.95 -15.09 -23.59
C GLN A 3 -4.42 -14.68 -22.20
N ARG A 4 -5.71 -14.37 -22.09
CA ARG A 4 -6.35 -14.01 -20.83
C ARG A 4 -6.55 -15.27 -20.00
N HIS A 5 -6.04 -15.25 -18.77
CA HIS A 5 -6.23 -16.34 -17.82
C HIS A 5 -7.06 -15.85 -16.65
N GLN A 6 -7.96 -16.71 -16.19
CA GLN A 6 -8.71 -16.53 -14.95
C GLN A 6 -8.30 -17.64 -13.98
N ALA A 7 -8.02 -17.25 -12.74
CA ALA A 7 -7.66 -18.14 -11.67
C ALA A 7 -8.67 -17.97 -10.54
N PHE A 8 -9.22 -19.07 -10.04
CA PHE A 8 -10.20 -19.04 -8.97
C PHE A 8 -9.63 -19.78 -7.77
N LEU A 9 -9.75 -19.17 -6.58
CA LEU A 9 -9.44 -19.80 -5.32
C LEU A 9 -10.73 -20.27 -4.67
N ILE A 10 -10.86 -21.58 -4.50
CA ILE A 10 -12.07 -22.24 -4.00
C ILE A 10 -11.75 -22.94 -2.69
N THR A 11 -12.60 -22.75 -1.68
CA THR A 11 -12.48 -23.43 -0.38
C THR A 11 -13.83 -24.02 0.07
N ARG A 12 -13.81 -24.87 1.10
CA ARG A 12 -15.02 -25.44 1.71
C ARG A 12 -15.49 -24.56 2.87
N LEU A 13 -16.70 -24.01 2.76
CA LEU A 13 -17.36 -23.22 3.81
C LEU A 13 -18.71 -23.83 4.16
N ILE A 14 -19.04 -23.85 5.44
CA ILE A 14 -20.38 -24.11 5.96
C ILE A 14 -21.18 -22.80 5.84
N PRO A 15 -22.30 -22.77 5.11
CA PRO A 15 -23.09 -21.56 4.94
C PRO A 15 -23.73 -21.05 6.22
N HIS A 16 -24.13 -19.78 6.23
CA HIS A 16 -24.95 -19.20 7.28
C HIS A 16 -26.29 -19.96 7.41
N GLY A 17 -26.68 -20.27 8.65
CA GLY A 17 -27.89 -21.06 8.94
C GLY A 17 -27.72 -22.57 8.79
N GLU A 18 -26.67 -23.06 8.13
CA GLU A 18 -26.33 -24.47 8.10
C GLU A 18 -25.32 -24.82 9.21
N GLN A 19 -25.44 -26.02 9.80
CA GLN A 19 -24.57 -26.42 10.91
C GLN A 19 -23.48 -27.43 10.52
N THR A 20 -23.72 -28.28 9.52
CA THR A 20 -22.89 -29.47 9.31
C THR A 20 -22.42 -29.68 7.87
N LYS A 21 -23.10 -29.11 6.88
CA LYS A 21 -22.79 -29.37 5.48
C LYS A 21 -21.98 -28.22 4.89
N ALA A 22 -20.79 -28.56 4.41
CA ALA A 22 -19.87 -27.61 3.77
C ALA A 22 -19.98 -27.69 2.25
N TYR A 23 -19.97 -26.53 1.58
CA TYR A 23 -19.99 -26.40 0.13
C TYR A 23 -18.71 -25.72 -0.37
N TYR A 24 -18.38 -25.96 -1.64
CA TYR A 24 -17.30 -25.25 -2.30
C TYR A 24 -17.74 -23.83 -2.65
N ARG A 25 -16.95 -22.84 -2.23
CA ARG A 25 -17.19 -21.41 -2.50
C ARG A 25 -15.92 -20.79 -3.06
N CYS A 26 -16.09 -19.97 -4.11
CA CYS A 26 -15.03 -19.08 -4.58
C CYS A 26 -14.78 -18.01 -3.50
N ILE A 27 -13.53 -17.79 -3.12
CA ILE A 27 -13.12 -16.79 -2.13
C ILE A 27 -12.19 -15.72 -2.71
N ALA A 28 -11.64 -15.98 -3.90
CA ALA A 28 -10.86 -15.03 -4.67
C ALA A 28 -10.87 -15.42 -6.14
N ALA A 29 -10.82 -14.43 -7.03
CA ALA A 29 -10.64 -14.66 -8.45
C ALA A 29 -9.66 -13.63 -9.00
N VAL A 30 -8.67 -14.07 -9.76
CA VAL A 30 -7.67 -13.21 -10.40
C VAL A 30 -7.80 -13.34 -11.90
N HIS A 31 -7.88 -12.21 -12.59
CA HIS A 31 -7.82 -12.13 -14.03
C HIS A 31 -6.47 -11.56 -14.47
N HIS A 32 -5.67 -12.35 -15.19
CA HIS A 32 -4.34 -11.92 -15.65
C HIS A 32 -4.29 -11.85 -17.18
N GLN A 33 -4.12 -10.63 -17.71
CA GLN A 33 -4.16 -10.37 -19.16
C GLN A 33 -2.89 -10.77 -19.92
N TRP A 34 -1.78 -10.98 -19.21
CA TRP A 34 -0.46 -11.27 -19.79
C TRP A 34 0.14 -12.59 -19.28
N CYS A 35 -0.69 -13.61 -19.05
CA CYS A 35 -0.20 -14.90 -18.57
C CYS A 35 -0.02 -15.82 -19.78
N TYR A 36 1.22 -16.15 -20.14
CA TYR A 36 1.53 -16.92 -21.35
C TYR A 36 2.37 -18.16 -21.04
N GLY A 37 2.27 -19.17 -21.91
CA GLY A 37 3.12 -20.35 -21.86
C GLY A 37 3.05 -21.05 -20.51
N ARG A 38 4.17 -21.11 -19.78
CA ARG A 38 4.28 -21.80 -18.48
C ARG A 38 3.92 -20.91 -17.28
N LEU A 39 3.58 -19.64 -17.49
CA LEU A 39 3.30 -18.70 -16.40
C LEU A 39 2.10 -19.12 -15.52
N PRO A 40 0.95 -19.60 -16.04
CA PRO A 40 -0.17 -20.01 -15.19
C PRO A 40 0.20 -21.18 -14.27
N LEU A 41 0.96 -22.15 -14.79
CA LEU A 41 1.44 -23.29 -14.02
C LEU A 41 2.46 -22.86 -12.96
N SER A 42 3.36 -21.95 -13.30
CA SER A 42 4.38 -21.43 -12.40
C SER A 42 3.75 -20.58 -11.28
N ALA A 43 2.77 -19.73 -11.60
CA ALA A 43 1.96 -18.99 -10.65
C ALA A 43 1.20 -19.93 -9.69
N THR A 44 0.56 -20.96 -10.23
CA THR A 44 -0.12 -21.98 -9.41
C THR A 44 0.86 -22.69 -8.48
N ARG A 45 2.03 -23.10 -8.98
CA ARG A 45 3.07 -23.75 -8.17
C ARG A 45 3.59 -22.82 -7.06
N ARG A 46 3.82 -21.53 -7.36
CA ARG A 46 4.22 -20.52 -6.36
C ARG A 46 3.16 -20.35 -5.29
N PHE A 47 1.89 -20.23 -5.67
CA PHE A 47 0.79 -20.13 -4.71
C PHE A 47 0.76 -21.36 -3.79
N LEU A 48 0.88 -22.57 -4.34
CA LEU A 48 0.92 -23.80 -3.55
C LEU A 48 2.13 -23.83 -2.60
N ASN A 49 3.29 -23.33 -3.02
CA ASN A 49 4.46 -23.23 -2.15
C ASN A 49 4.25 -22.21 -1.03
N LEU A 50 3.66 -21.04 -1.34
CA LEU A 50 3.31 -20.02 -0.35
C LEU A 50 2.34 -20.58 0.70
N VAL A 51 1.31 -21.32 0.28
CA VAL A 51 0.33 -21.91 1.21
C VAL A 51 0.87 -23.15 1.95
N LYS A 52 1.91 -23.81 1.44
CA LYS A 52 2.60 -24.92 2.13
C LYS A 52 3.51 -24.44 3.27
N ASN A 53 3.94 -23.18 3.26
CA ASN A 53 4.66 -22.62 4.39
C ASN A 53 3.78 -22.70 5.66
N PRO A 54 4.25 -23.29 6.77
CA PRO A 54 3.43 -23.51 7.97
C PRO A 54 2.79 -22.25 8.57
N GLU A 55 3.48 -21.12 8.51
CA GLU A 55 3.02 -19.84 9.06
C GLU A 55 1.88 -19.29 8.21
N ASN A 56 2.09 -19.20 6.90
CA ASN A 56 1.07 -18.80 5.94
C ASN A 56 -0.16 -19.71 6.03
N ALA A 57 0.06 -21.03 6.10
CA ALA A 57 -1.01 -22.02 6.22
C ALA A 57 -1.86 -21.81 7.48
N THR A 58 -1.23 -21.39 8.59
CA THR A 58 -1.92 -21.12 9.85
C THR A 58 -2.87 -19.94 9.71
N ILE A 59 -2.42 -18.84 9.08
CA ILE A 59 -3.24 -17.65 8.84
C ILE A 59 -4.38 -17.96 7.86
N VAL A 60 -4.10 -18.65 6.75
CA VAL A 60 -5.11 -19.05 5.76
C VAL A 60 -6.19 -19.93 6.41
N ARG A 61 -5.79 -20.91 7.24
CA ARG A 61 -6.75 -21.75 7.98
C ARG A 61 -7.58 -20.95 8.97
N ASP A 62 -6.99 -19.94 9.62
CA ASP A 62 -7.69 -19.07 10.54
C ASP A 62 -8.74 -18.20 9.83
N GLU A 63 -8.41 -17.60 8.69
CA GLU A 63 -9.37 -16.88 7.84
C GLU A 63 -10.53 -17.79 7.41
N ILE A 64 -10.23 -19.00 6.92
CA ILE A 64 -11.24 -19.99 6.53
C ILE A 64 -12.12 -20.42 7.71
N ARG A 65 -11.52 -20.61 8.90
CA ARG A 65 -12.26 -20.98 10.12
C ARG A 65 -13.22 -19.88 10.55
N ARG A 66 -12.76 -18.62 10.52
CA ARG A 66 -13.58 -17.45 10.87
C ARG A 66 -14.72 -17.20 9.88
N ALA A 67 -14.62 -17.71 8.65
CA ALA A 67 -15.66 -17.57 7.63
C ALA A 67 -16.77 -18.63 7.73
N GLN A 68 -16.56 -19.72 8.50
CA GLN A 68 -17.57 -20.77 8.66
C GLN A 68 -18.84 -20.20 9.32
N GLY A 69 -20.00 -20.47 8.74
CA GLY A 69 -21.31 -20.04 9.24
C GLY A 69 -21.61 -18.54 9.08
N LYS A 70 -20.71 -17.76 8.46
CA LYS A 70 -20.90 -16.31 8.29
C LYS A 70 -21.60 -15.90 7.01
N TYR A 71 -21.43 -16.67 5.93
CA TYR A 71 -21.86 -16.28 4.59
C TYR A 71 -22.83 -17.33 4.01
N GLY A 72 -23.82 -16.91 3.22
CA GLY A 72 -24.79 -17.80 2.58
C GLY A 72 -24.18 -18.69 1.49
N CYS A 73 -25.03 -19.45 0.79
CA CYS A 73 -24.64 -20.17 -0.41
C CYS A 73 -24.33 -19.22 -1.58
N GLN A 74 -23.86 -19.75 -2.72
CA GLN A 74 -23.53 -18.93 -3.89
C GLN A 74 -24.75 -18.15 -4.39
N GLY A 75 -24.63 -16.81 -4.41
CA GLY A 75 -25.73 -15.91 -4.77
C GLY A 75 -26.73 -15.62 -3.65
N GLU A 76 -26.56 -16.22 -2.47
CA GLU A 76 -27.46 -16.04 -1.33
C GLU A 76 -26.84 -15.16 -0.23
N GLU A 77 -27.69 -14.51 0.56
CA GLU A 77 -27.27 -13.69 1.70
C GLU A 77 -26.96 -14.55 2.96
N PRO A 78 -26.02 -14.14 3.82
CA PRO A 78 -25.14 -12.98 3.67
C PRO A 78 -24.05 -13.20 2.60
N LYS A 79 -23.87 -12.27 1.67
CA LYS A 79 -22.81 -12.36 0.64
C LYS A 79 -21.41 -12.35 1.26
N ILE A 80 -20.45 -12.98 0.58
CA ILE A 80 -19.02 -12.89 0.95
C ILE A 80 -18.52 -11.49 0.53
N PRO A 81 -18.01 -10.65 1.44
CA PRO A 81 -17.38 -9.38 1.07
C PRO A 81 -16.14 -9.62 0.20
N ASP A 82 -15.82 -8.69 -0.72
CA ASP A 82 -14.67 -8.81 -1.62
C ASP A 82 -13.34 -9.06 -0.92
N MET A 83 -13.18 -8.55 0.31
CA MET A 83 -11.98 -8.70 1.14
C MET A 83 -12.22 -9.58 2.38
N ALA A 84 -13.03 -10.64 2.26
CA ALA A 84 -13.30 -11.56 3.37
C ALA A 84 -12.06 -12.40 3.77
N PHE A 85 -11.08 -12.55 2.89
CA PHE A 85 -9.87 -13.38 3.07
C PHE A 85 -8.61 -12.61 2.67
N PRO A 86 -8.33 -11.44 3.30
CA PRO A 86 -7.34 -10.48 2.81
C PRO A 86 -5.94 -11.08 2.67
N TYR A 87 -5.50 -11.90 3.63
CA TYR A 87 -4.17 -12.50 3.57
C TYR A 87 -4.09 -13.63 2.53
N THR A 88 -5.10 -14.49 2.48
CA THR A 88 -5.19 -15.55 1.47
C THR A 88 -5.22 -14.97 0.04
N GLN A 89 -6.00 -13.90 -0.16
CA GLN A 89 -6.11 -13.15 -1.40
C GLN A 89 -4.79 -12.48 -1.78
N PHE A 90 -4.08 -11.90 -0.81
CA PHE A 90 -2.74 -11.35 -1.00
C PHE A 90 -1.77 -12.40 -1.53
N LEU A 91 -1.67 -13.57 -0.89
CA LEU A 91 -0.80 -14.66 -1.36
C LEU A 91 -1.16 -15.12 -2.77
N PHE A 92 -2.46 -15.16 -3.07
CA PHE A 92 -2.95 -15.55 -4.39
C PHE A 92 -2.54 -14.55 -5.46
N VAL A 93 -2.75 -13.25 -5.26
CA VAL A 93 -2.32 -12.24 -6.23
C VAL A 93 -0.81 -12.17 -6.34
N GLN A 94 -0.08 -12.26 -5.23
CA GLN A 94 1.38 -12.26 -5.23
C GLN A 94 1.95 -13.38 -6.11
N ALA A 95 1.40 -14.58 -6.01
CA ALA A 95 1.84 -15.72 -6.83
C ALA A 95 1.60 -15.52 -8.33
N TRP A 96 0.52 -14.83 -8.69
CA TRP A 96 0.09 -14.59 -10.07
C TRP A 96 0.75 -13.37 -10.72
N ASN A 97 1.21 -12.40 -9.93
CA ASN A 97 1.85 -11.19 -10.45
C ASN A 97 3.39 -11.21 -10.40
N MET A 98 4.01 -12.10 -9.63
CA MET A 98 5.48 -12.19 -9.56
C MET A 98 6.03 -13.30 -10.47
N ASP A 99 6.88 -12.95 -11.43
CA ASP A 99 7.65 -13.91 -12.22
C ASP A 99 9.06 -14.08 -11.65
N ILE A 100 9.21 -15.01 -10.70
CA ILE A 100 10.49 -15.30 -10.01
C ILE A 100 11.41 -16.17 -10.89
N ASP A 101 10.83 -16.92 -11.84
CA ASP A 101 11.56 -17.90 -12.66
C ASP A 101 12.30 -17.25 -13.84
N SER A 102 12.08 -15.96 -14.08
CA SER A 102 12.77 -15.18 -15.10
C SER A 102 13.94 -14.40 -14.50
N PRO A 103 15.20 -14.85 -14.64
CA PRO A 103 16.38 -14.12 -14.16
C PRO A 103 16.58 -12.76 -14.85
N ARG A 104 15.82 -12.48 -15.93
CA ARG A 104 15.80 -11.18 -16.61
C ARG A 104 14.72 -10.22 -16.09
N GLY A 105 13.99 -10.60 -15.03
CA GLY A 105 13.20 -9.69 -14.21
C GLY A 105 12.24 -8.83 -15.03
N ASN A 106 11.44 -9.45 -15.88
CA ASN A 106 10.21 -8.81 -16.29
C ASN A 106 9.19 -9.12 -15.20
N THR A 107 9.28 -8.42 -14.07
CA THR A 107 8.07 -8.18 -13.27
C THR A 107 7.10 -7.57 -14.26
N HIS A 108 6.07 -8.33 -14.66
CA HIS A 108 5.04 -7.78 -15.54
C HIS A 108 4.53 -6.53 -14.82
N ARG A 109 4.70 -5.36 -15.45
CA ARG A 109 4.41 -4.01 -14.91
C ARG A 109 2.94 -3.81 -14.49
N MET A 110 2.13 -4.85 -14.49
CA MET A 110 0.76 -4.80 -14.03
C MET A 110 0.78 -4.72 -12.50
N GLY A 111 0.52 -3.52 -11.99
CA GLY A 111 0.23 -3.34 -10.57
C GLY A 111 -0.97 -4.18 -10.14
N PHE A 112 -1.16 -4.32 -8.83
CA PHE A 112 -2.28 -5.05 -8.21
C PHE A 112 -3.66 -4.68 -8.80
N GLU A 113 -3.83 -3.48 -9.37
CA GLU A 113 -5.08 -2.98 -9.96
C GLU A 113 -5.52 -3.71 -11.25
N GLU A 114 -4.58 -4.13 -12.13
CA GLU A 114 -4.95 -4.76 -13.41
C GLU A 114 -5.29 -6.25 -13.25
N SER A 115 -4.89 -6.81 -12.11
CA SER A 115 -5.32 -8.13 -11.62
C SER A 115 -6.61 -7.95 -10.83
N VAL A 116 -7.71 -7.69 -11.55
CA VAL A 116 -9.01 -7.41 -10.95
C VAL A 116 -9.46 -8.60 -10.10
N PHE A 117 -9.57 -8.40 -8.78
CA PHE A 117 -10.36 -9.28 -7.92
C PHE A 117 -11.79 -9.26 -8.44
N ARG A 118 -12.29 -10.40 -8.91
CA ARG A 118 -13.72 -10.51 -9.22
C ARG A 118 -14.48 -10.84 -7.94
N ASP A 119 -15.69 -10.28 -7.83
CA ASP A 119 -16.65 -10.58 -6.77
C ASP A 119 -16.78 -12.11 -6.62
N PRO A 120 -16.44 -12.67 -5.45
CA PRO A 120 -16.52 -14.12 -5.19
C PRO A 120 -17.94 -14.67 -5.30
N ASN A 121 -18.97 -13.80 -5.28
CA ASN A 121 -20.38 -14.16 -5.38
C ASN A 121 -20.89 -14.26 -6.82
N VAL A 122 -20.13 -13.85 -7.83
CA VAL A 122 -20.50 -14.08 -9.24
C VAL A 122 -20.38 -15.58 -9.55
N GLY A 123 -21.49 -16.22 -9.89
CA GLY A 123 -21.53 -17.65 -10.22
C GLY A 123 -20.62 -17.99 -11.40
N VAL A 124 -19.93 -19.14 -11.32
CA VAL A 124 -19.23 -19.71 -12.47
C VAL A 124 -20.26 -20.42 -13.34
N THR A 125 -20.70 -19.74 -14.40
CA THR A 125 -21.45 -20.33 -15.51
C THR A 125 -20.70 -20.05 -16.81
N THR A 126 -20.68 -21.02 -17.72
CA THR A 126 -19.95 -21.05 -19.00
C THR A 126 -19.95 -19.72 -19.79
N ILE A 127 -18.82 -19.42 -20.46
CA ILE A 127 -18.44 -18.12 -21.05
C ILE A 127 -19.30 -17.69 -22.27
N GLN A 128 -19.80 -16.44 -22.28
CA GLN A 128 -19.74 -15.47 -23.41
C GLN A 128 -19.84 -14.02 -22.88
N VAL A 129 -19.27 -13.07 -23.62
CA VAL A 129 -18.84 -11.71 -23.22
C VAL A 129 -19.85 -10.65 -23.70
N ASP A 130 -20.23 -9.69 -22.85
CA ASP A 130 -20.06 -8.22 -23.02
C ASP A 130 -20.78 -7.41 -21.92
N ASP A 131 -20.16 -6.26 -21.61
CA ASP A 131 -20.63 -5.06 -20.90
C ASP A 131 -20.66 -4.90 -19.34
N PHE A 132 -19.97 -3.81 -18.94
CA PHE A 132 -19.97 -2.99 -17.71
C PHE A 132 -19.04 -3.27 -16.50
N VAL A 133 -18.68 -2.11 -15.93
CA VAL A 133 -17.68 -1.71 -14.91
C VAL A 133 -18.30 -1.78 -13.50
N PHE A 134 -17.51 -1.94 -12.42
CA PHE A 134 -17.49 -1.07 -11.21
C PHE A 134 -16.58 -1.57 -10.07
N SER A 135 -16.06 -0.58 -9.36
CA SER A 135 -15.20 -0.59 -8.16
C SER A 135 -16.07 -0.47 -6.90
N VAL A 136 -15.65 -1.08 -5.79
CA VAL A 136 -16.26 -0.86 -4.46
C VAL A 136 -15.25 -0.23 -3.52
N SER A 137 -15.42 1.08 -3.32
CA SER A 137 -15.01 1.79 -2.10
C SER A 137 -15.99 1.47 -0.98
N ALA A 138 -15.55 1.53 0.28
CA ALA A 138 -16.49 1.61 1.39
C ALA A 138 -17.30 2.91 1.25
N LYS A 139 -18.54 2.83 0.74
CA LYS A 139 -19.47 3.96 0.75
C LYS A 139 -19.93 4.21 2.18
N ILE A 140 -19.22 5.08 2.88
CA ILE A 140 -19.82 5.82 3.97
C ILE A 140 -20.68 6.88 3.27
N SER A 141 -22.01 6.75 3.34
CA SER A 141 -22.89 7.80 2.82
C SER A 141 -22.69 9.02 3.71
N VAL A 142 -21.98 10.02 3.20
CA VAL A 142 -21.78 11.30 3.89
C VAL A 142 -22.80 12.27 3.31
N ASP A 143 -24.09 12.00 3.52
CA ASP A 143 -25.14 12.93 3.09
C ASP A 143 -25.28 14.11 4.07
N ASP A 144 -24.76 13.95 5.29
CA ASP A 144 -24.76 14.93 6.35
C ASP A 144 -23.35 15.23 6.92
N PRO A 145 -23.17 16.39 7.57
CA PRO A 145 -21.90 16.78 8.19
C PRO A 145 -21.45 15.88 9.36
N GLU A 146 -22.38 15.20 10.04
CA GLU A 146 -22.05 14.31 11.16
C GLU A 146 -21.34 13.04 10.67
N GLY A 147 -21.79 12.49 9.53
CA GLY A 147 -21.12 11.40 8.83
C GLY A 147 -19.68 11.78 8.45
N LEU A 148 -19.46 13.02 7.99
CA LEU A 148 -18.13 13.50 7.64
C LEU A 148 -17.24 13.58 8.88
N ARG A 149 -17.79 14.10 9.98
CA ARG A 149 -17.10 14.18 11.27
C ARG A 149 -16.79 12.79 11.83
N ALA A 150 -17.68 11.82 11.69
CA ALA A 150 -17.45 10.44 12.12
C ALA A 150 -16.34 9.76 11.29
N VAL A 151 -16.32 9.99 9.98
CA VAL A 151 -15.23 9.55 9.09
C VAL A 151 -13.90 10.16 9.53
N TYR A 152 -13.89 11.47 9.76
CA TYR A 152 -12.72 12.18 10.24
C TYR A 152 -12.24 11.67 11.61
N GLN A 153 -13.13 11.53 12.60
CA GLN A 153 -12.80 10.97 13.91
C GLN A 153 -12.20 9.57 13.81
N ARG A 154 -12.71 8.74 12.90
CA ARG A 154 -12.15 7.41 12.62
C ARG A 154 -10.74 7.49 12.06
N PHE A 155 -10.43 8.47 11.21
CA PHE A 155 -9.07 8.71 10.72
C PHE A 155 -8.15 9.25 11.82
N SER A 156 -8.60 10.24 12.60
CA SER A 156 -7.80 10.86 13.67
C SER A 156 -7.53 9.93 14.86
N SER A 157 -8.37 8.93 15.07
CA SER A 157 -8.19 7.91 16.11
C SER A 157 -7.48 6.64 15.62
N GLY A 158 -7.10 6.61 14.34
CA GLY A 158 -6.33 5.52 13.76
C GLY A 158 -4.96 5.38 14.42
N PRO A 159 -4.37 4.16 14.45
CA PRO A 159 -3.06 3.96 15.03
C PRO A 159 -1.98 4.71 14.24
N GLN A 160 -0.98 5.24 14.95
CA GLN A 160 0.15 5.96 14.37
C GLN A 160 1.07 5.02 13.59
N GLY A 161 0.77 4.88 12.31
CA GLY A 161 1.39 3.97 11.39
C GLY A 161 2.70 4.45 10.76
N PHE A 162 3.16 3.67 9.78
CA PHE A 162 4.24 4.01 8.87
C PHE A 162 3.76 3.91 7.44
N THR A 163 3.87 4.99 6.68
CA THR A 163 3.51 5.05 5.27
C THR A 163 4.77 5.08 4.42
N ILE A 164 4.85 4.25 3.40
CA ILE A 164 5.90 4.33 2.39
C ILE A 164 5.30 4.92 1.12
N ILE A 165 5.87 6.02 0.66
CA ILE A 165 5.53 6.66 -0.61
C ILE A 165 6.72 6.48 -1.55
N GLN A 166 6.45 5.88 -2.70
CA GLN A 166 7.40 5.86 -3.81
C GLN A 166 6.80 6.62 -4.98
N SER A 167 7.52 7.63 -5.46
CA SER A 167 7.09 8.46 -6.58
C SER A 167 8.16 8.53 -7.64
N GLY A 168 7.75 8.40 -8.90
CA GLY A 168 8.57 8.81 -10.03
C GLY A 168 8.23 10.25 -10.38
N THR A 169 9.20 11.06 -10.81
CA THR A 169 8.83 12.28 -11.53
C THR A 169 8.03 11.87 -12.78
N PRO A 170 6.94 12.59 -13.12
CA PRO A 170 6.28 12.38 -14.40
C PRO A 170 7.31 12.69 -15.49
N ASP A 171 7.89 11.65 -16.07
CA ASP A 171 8.54 11.80 -17.37
C ASP A 171 7.42 12.11 -18.37
N MET A 172 7.66 12.98 -19.35
CA MET A 172 6.63 13.39 -20.33
C MET A 172 5.96 12.18 -21.02
N LEU A 173 6.62 11.03 -21.01
CA LEU A 173 6.16 9.78 -21.60
C LEU A 173 5.40 8.86 -20.63
N PHE A 174 5.54 9.03 -19.32
CA PHE A 174 4.98 8.11 -18.32
C PHE A 174 4.44 8.89 -17.12
N ASN A 175 3.11 9.09 -17.08
CA ASN A 175 2.38 9.56 -15.91
C ASN A 175 2.41 8.50 -14.78
N LEU A 176 3.57 8.32 -14.15
CA LEU A 176 3.74 7.41 -13.02
C LEU A 176 3.06 8.03 -11.79
N GLN A 177 1.89 7.49 -11.46
CA GLN A 177 1.22 7.79 -10.20
C GLN A 177 2.10 7.31 -9.03
N PRO A 178 2.21 8.08 -7.94
CA PRO A 178 2.91 7.62 -6.74
C PRO A 178 2.19 6.39 -6.17
N THR A 179 2.98 5.41 -5.73
CA THR A 179 2.51 4.28 -4.94
C THR A 179 2.66 4.55 -3.47
N ILE A 180 1.62 4.18 -2.74
CA ILE A 180 1.50 4.42 -1.31
C ILE A 180 1.10 3.08 -0.68
N THR A 181 1.67 2.79 0.47
CA THR A 181 1.29 1.66 1.32
C THR A 181 1.58 2.02 2.75
N SER A 182 0.74 1.58 3.66
CA SER A 182 0.89 1.91 5.07
C SER A 182 0.77 0.68 5.96
N ILE A 183 1.36 0.76 7.14
CA ILE A 183 1.15 -0.22 8.20
C ILE A 183 0.68 0.49 9.47
N PRO A 184 -0.37 0.00 10.14
CA PRO A 184 -0.92 0.64 11.34
C PRO A 184 0.06 0.69 12.51
N TYR A 185 0.98 -0.28 12.56
CA TYR A 185 2.00 -0.41 13.58
C TYR A 185 3.29 -0.82 12.92
N PHE A 186 4.41 -0.26 13.37
CA PHE A 186 5.72 -0.58 12.84
C PHE A 186 6.77 -0.65 13.94
N HIS A 187 7.75 -1.53 13.75
CA HIS A 187 8.95 -1.58 14.56
C HIS A 187 10.08 -0.83 13.82
N PRO A 188 10.63 0.28 14.37
CA PRO A 188 11.60 1.11 13.66
C PRO A 188 12.78 0.32 13.07
N GLU A 189 13.38 -0.60 13.85
CA GLU A 189 14.49 -1.43 13.34
C GLU A 189 14.12 -2.27 12.11
N LYS A 190 12.92 -2.86 12.10
CA LYS A 190 12.48 -3.72 10.99
C LYS A 190 12.22 -2.91 9.74
N VAL A 191 11.70 -1.69 9.90
CA VAL A 191 11.55 -0.73 8.80
C VAL A 191 12.93 -0.40 8.21
N LEU A 192 13.92 -0.04 9.03
CA LEU A 192 15.26 0.28 8.53
C LEU A 192 15.91 -0.89 7.81
N ARG A 193 15.88 -2.09 8.40
CA ARG A 193 16.41 -3.31 7.76
C ARG A 193 15.68 -3.66 6.47
N GLY A 194 14.34 -3.54 6.47
CA GLY A 194 13.50 -3.78 5.29
C GLY A 194 13.83 -2.81 4.14
N LEU A 195 13.96 -1.52 4.46
CA LEU A 195 14.40 -0.49 3.51
C LEU A 195 15.81 -0.76 3.00
N ALA A 196 16.76 -1.08 3.87
CA ALA A 196 18.14 -1.40 3.48
C ALA A 196 18.19 -2.58 2.51
N ILE A 197 17.50 -3.68 2.81
CA ILE A 197 17.41 -4.85 1.91
C ILE A 197 16.77 -4.48 0.58
N CYS A 198 15.75 -3.63 0.61
CA CYS A 198 15.00 -3.22 -0.58
C CYS A 198 15.77 -2.26 -1.49
N LEU A 199 16.62 -1.41 -0.90
CA LEU A 199 17.40 -0.42 -1.63
C LEU A 199 18.79 -0.94 -2.04
N ARG A 200 19.34 -1.97 -1.37
CA ARG A 200 20.64 -2.58 -1.69
C ARG A 200 20.80 -3.07 -3.15
N PRO A 201 19.79 -3.63 -3.84
CA PRO A 201 19.92 -4.04 -5.25
C PRO A 201 20.30 -2.90 -6.21
N LEU A 202 20.34 -1.66 -5.73
CA LEU A 202 20.74 -0.48 -6.48
C LEU A 202 22.29 -0.33 -6.59
N GLU A 203 23.07 -1.01 -5.76
CA GLU A 203 24.54 -0.85 -5.65
C GLU A 203 25.36 -1.61 -6.72
N VAL A 204 24.86 -2.71 -7.29
CA VAL A 204 25.76 -3.71 -7.94
C VAL A 204 25.92 -3.54 -9.46
N GLY A 205 26.76 -2.57 -9.89
CA GLY A 205 27.48 -2.45 -11.19
C GLY A 205 26.69 -2.40 -12.53
N PHE A 206 27.04 -1.46 -13.43
CA PHE A 206 26.59 -1.17 -14.83
C PHE A 206 25.21 -1.68 -15.36
N ASP A 207 24.81 -2.94 -15.12
CA ASP A 207 23.44 -3.46 -15.28
C ASP A 207 22.54 -3.18 -14.04
N SER A 208 23.12 -2.71 -12.92
CA SER A 208 22.40 -2.18 -11.75
C SER A 208 21.52 -1.00 -12.10
N SER A 209 21.92 -0.14 -13.04
CA SER A 209 21.09 0.98 -13.46
C SER A 209 19.76 0.50 -14.06
N LEU A 210 19.76 -0.65 -14.75
CA LEU A 210 18.57 -1.23 -15.33
C LEU A 210 17.71 -1.92 -14.26
N ARG A 211 18.34 -2.63 -13.31
CA ARG A 211 17.64 -3.23 -12.16
C ARG A 211 17.04 -2.18 -11.24
N ALA A 212 17.77 -1.11 -10.97
CA ALA A 212 17.34 0.06 -10.25
C ALA A 212 16.16 0.74 -10.92
N LYS A 213 16.28 1.02 -12.22
CA LYS A 213 15.18 1.54 -13.04
C LYS A 213 13.99 0.59 -13.02
N LYS A 214 14.18 -0.72 -13.10
CA LYS A 214 13.10 -1.71 -13.05
C LYS A 214 12.44 -1.78 -11.67
N TYR A 215 13.21 -1.81 -10.60
CA TYR A 215 12.73 -1.83 -9.23
C TYR A 215 11.96 -0.55 -8.90
N LEU A 216 12.54 0.61 -9.22
CA LEU A 216 11.92 1.91 -8.98
C LEU A 216 10.72 2.15 -9.92
N ALA A 217 10.75 1.63 -11.15
CA ALA A 217 9.59 1.65 -12.04
C ALA A 217 8.54 0.58 -11.72
N SER A 218 8.90 -0.49 -11.00
CA SER A 218 7.95 -1.55 -10.63
C SER A 218 6.95 -1.06 -9.58
N GLN A 219 7.34 -0.03 -8.81
CA GLN A 219 6.56 0.49 -7.68
C GLN A 219 6.24 -0.57 -6.62
N LEU A 220 6.94 -1.72 -6.65
CA LEU A 220 6.81 -2.80 -5.68
C LEU A 220 7.68 -2.58 -4.45
N GLY A 221 8.59 -1.61 -4.49
CA GLY A 221 9.49 -1.32 -3.38
C GLY A 221 8.81 -1.11 -2.04
N PRO A 222 7.69 -0.39 -1.96
CA PRO A 222 6.98 -0.21 -0.71
C PRO A 222 6.40 -1.53 -0.18
N LEU A 223 5.89 -2.40 -1.07
CA LEU A 223 5.39 -3.74 -0.71
C LEU A 223 6.51 -4.62 -0.16
N MET A 224 7.67 -4.61 -0.83
CA MET A 224 8.81 -5.42 -0.43
C MET A 224 9.37 -4.96 0.92
N ALA A 225 9.50 -3.65 1.13
CA ALA A 225 10.01 -3.11 2.38
C ALA A 225 9.12 -3.48 3.57
N LEU A 226 7.79 -3.39 3.41
CA LEU A 226 6.85 -3.74 4.47
C LEU A 226 6.75 -5.24 4.71
N SER A 227 6.77 -6.06 3.65
CA SER A 227 6.72 -7.52 3.80
C SER A 227 7.96 -8.07 4.51
N ILE A 228 9.13 -7.47 4.30
CA ILE A 228 10.37 -7.83 5.00
C ILE A 228 10.38 -7.32 6.45
N ALA A 229 9.73 -6.18 6.72
CA ALA A 229 9.63 -5.62 8.08
C ALA A 229 8.63 -6.35 9.01
N THR A 230 7.94 -7.37 8.48
CA THR A 230 6.90 -8.14 9.17
C THR A 230 7.55 -9.34 9.90
N PRO A 231 7.47 -9.45 11.24
CA PRO A 231 7.99 -10.64 11.94
C PRO A 231 7.23 -11.90 11.53
N LEU A 232 7.97 -12.96 11.24
CA LEU A 232 7.46 -14.32 11.05
C LEU A 232 7.34 -15.12 12.36
N VAL A 233 7.74 -14.53 13.50
CA VAL A 233 7.85 -15.28 14.75
C VAL A 233 6.46 -15.55 15.36
N PRO A 234 6.13 -16.82 15.70
CA PRO A 234 4.87 -17.14 16.36
C PRO A 234 4.72 -16.39 17.68
N HIS A 235 3.50 -15.98 18.01
CA HIS A 235 3.17 -15.42 19.32
C HIS A 235 3.70 -16.34 20.43
N PRO A 236 4.67 -15.91 21.26
CA PRO A 236 4.90 -16.61 22.51
C PRO A 236 3.62 -16.50 23.34
N VAL A 237 3.18 -17.61 23.94
CA VAL A 237 2.07 -17.60 24.90
C VAL A 237 2.49 -16.69 26.05
N ILE A 238 1.92 -15.49 26.11
CA ILE A 238 2.28 -14.49 27.13
C ILE A 238 1.64 -14.94 28.46
N PRO A 239 2.44 -15.23 29.51
CA PRO A 239 1.93 -15.46 30.86
C PRO A 239 1.18 -14.23 31.38
N SER A 240 0.05 -14.43 32.06
CA SER A 240 -0.87 -13.37 32.54
C SER A 240 -0.33 -12.46 33.66
N THR A 241 0.99 -12.39 33.85
CA THR A 241 1.65 -11.70 34.97
C THR A 241 2.49 -10.50 34.54
N PHE A 242 2.48 -10.15 33.25
CA PHE A 242 3.21 -8.97 32.77
C PHE A 242 2.51 -7.66 33.15
N SER A 243 3.32 -6.68 33.55
CA SER A 243 2.91 -5.28 33.75
C SER A 243 2.37 -4.68 32.45
N SER A 244 1.42 -3.73 32.53
CA SER A 244 0.82 -3.07 31.36
C SER A 244 1.86 -2.48 30.40
N ASP A 245 2.97 -1.92 30.91
CA ASP A 245 4.04 -1.35 30.09
C ASP A 245 4.84 -2.42 29.33
N SER A 246 5.00 -3.60 29.92
CA SER A 246 5.64 -4.74 29.26
C SER A 246 4.72 -5.44 28.26
N GLU A 247 3.42 -5.45 28.52
CA GLU A 247 2.43 -5.91 27.53
C GLU A 247 2.43 -5.02 26.30
N ASP A 248 2.45 -3.69 26.45
CA ASP A 248 2.48 -2.79 25.30
C ASP A 248 3.78 -2.92 24.51
N ARG A 249 4.94 -3.03 25.16
CA ARG A 249 6.22 -3.37 24.49
C ARG A 249 6.17 -4.70 23.72
N LEU A 250 5.55 -5.74 24.29
CA LEU A 250 5.38 -7.03 23.60
C LEU A 250 4.37 -6.94 22.46
N ARG A 251 3.30 -6.14 22.59
CA ARG A 251 2.35 -5.89 21.51
C ARG A 251 3.01 -5.22 20.30
N TRP A 252 4.01 -4.35 20.50
CA TRP A 252 4.81 -3.76 19.42
C TRP A 252 5.63 -4.79 18.64
N LEU A 253 6.11 -5.85 19.29
CA LEU A 253 6.98 -6.86 18.66
C LEU A 253 6.22 -7.82 17.74
N HIS A 254 4.90 -7.99 17.93
CA HIS A 254 4.13 -9.10 17.36
C HIS A 254 2.98 -8.70 16.43
N ARG A 255 2.74 -7.41 16.16
CA ARG A 255 1.71 -6.99 15.21
C ARG A 255 2.32 -6.49 13.91
N SER A 256 1.89 -7.09 12.81
CA SER A 256 2.06 -6.53 11.47
C SER A 256 0.86 -6.93 10.63
N ILE A 257 0.11 -5.93 10.21
CA ILE A 257 -0.84 -6.05 9.12
C ILE A 257 -0.18 -5.29 7.97
N SER A 258 0.43 -6.00 7.03
CA SER A 258 0.81 -5.38 5.76
C SER A 258 -0.48 -5.05 5.02
N THR A 259 -0.85 -3.77 4.93
CA THR A 259 -1.91 -3.40 3.99
C THR A 259 -1.37 -3.52 2.58
N VAL A 260 -2.24 -3.95 1.65
CA VAL A 260 -1.86 -4.04 0.23
C VAL A 260 -1.74 -2.62 -0.32
N PRO A 261 -0.67 -2.25 -1.05
CA PRO A 261 -0.62 -1.00 -1.80
C PRO A 261 -1.78 -0.99 -2.79
N ILE A 262 -2.74 -0.12 -2.53
CA ILE A 262 -3.80 0.21 -3.49
C ILE A 262 -3.28 1.43 -4.26
N LYS A 263 -2.95 1.22 -5.54
CA LYS A 263 -2.80 2.37 -6.43
C LYS A 263 -4.23 2.96 -6.58
N GLY A 264 -4.35 4.27 -6.41
CA GLY A 264 -5.66 4.93 -6.28
C GLY A 264 -6.23 5.01 -4.84
N SER A 265 -6.18 6.23 -4.31
CA SER A 265 -7.09 6.90 -3.36
C SER A 265 -7.54 6.33 -2.01
N TYR A 266 -7.21 5.13 -1.58
CA TYR A 266 -7.66 4.67 -0.26
C TYR A 266 -6.54 4.01 0.53
N ASP A 267 -5.61 4.83 1.01
CA ASP A 267 -4.85 4.46 2.20
C ASP A 267 -5.48 5.17 3.40
N ASP A 268 -6.01 4.40 4.34
CA ASP A 268 -6.68 4.89 5.55
C ASP A 268 -5.74 5.71 6.46
N PHE A 269 -4.43 5.68 6.16
CA PHE A 269 -3.39 6.28 6.99
C PHE A 269 -2.95 7.69 6.57
N ARG A 270 -3.61 8.33 5.59
CA ARG A 270 -3.49 9.75 5.14
C ARG A 270 -2.47 10.66 5.87
N ALA A 271 -1.19 10.32 5.78
CA ALA A 271 -0.09 11.05 6.42
C ALA A 271 -0.18 11.18 7.96
N HIS A 272 -0.83 10.23 8.65
CA HIS A 272 -0.82 10.13 10.11
C HIS A 272 0.43 9.38 10.58
N GLY A 273 1.21 10.02 11.45
CA GLY A 273 2.43 9.44 12.00
C GLY A 273 3.66 9.66 11.11
N TRP A 274 4.26 8.57 10.68
CA TRP A 274 5.56 8.55 9.99
C TRP A 274 5.41 8.21 8.52
N LEU A 275 6.11 8.94 7.66
CA LEU A 275 6.24 8.63 6.25
C LEU A 275 7.70 8.39 5.89
N PHE A 276 7.97 7.40 5.05
CA PHE A 276 9.19 7.32 4.28
C PHE A 276 8.87 7.63 2.83
N VAL A 277 9.44 8.73 2.33
CA VAL A 277 9.27 9.13 0.94
C VAL A 277 10.54 8.81 0.18
N LEU A 278 10.37 8.12 -0.95
CA LEU A 278 11.41 7.90 -1.94
C LEU A 278 10.93 8.50 -3.26
N LYS A 279 11.56 9.60 -3.67
CA LYS A 279 11.33 10.21 -4.98
C LYS A 279 12.46 9.80 -5.91
N TYR A 280 12.12 9.21 -7.03
CA TYR A 280 13.08 8.83 -8.05
C TYR A 280 12.87 9.68 -9.31
N THR A 281 13.93 10.35 -9.73
CA THR A 281 13.97 11.06 -11.01
C THR A 281 14.81 10.21 -11.96
N PRO A 282 14.20 9.51 -12.93
CA PRO A 282 14.96 8.74 -13.90
C PRO A 282 15.90 9.69 -14.65
N GLY A 283 17.12 9.22 -14.91
CA GLY A 283 18.07 9.96 -15.73
C GLY A 283 17.43 10.29 -17.08
N SER A 284 17.44 11.57 -17.44
CA SER A 284 16.95 12.08 -18.72
C SER A 284 18.12 12.24 -19.68
N PHE A 285 17.82 12.55 -20.95
CA PHE A 285 18.86 12.87 -21.93
C PHE A 285 19.77 14.04 -21.47
N PHE A 286 19.22 14.97 -20.68
CA PHE A 286 19.94 16.16 -20.19
C PHE A 286 20.56 15.97 -18.80
N SER A 287 20.12 14.96 -18.05
CA SER A 287 20.70 14.58 -16.75
C SER A 287 20.87 13.07 -16.74
N PRO A 288 21.99 12.54 -17.28
CA PRO A 288 22.18 11.10 -17.45
C PRO A 288 22.23 10.35 -16.13
N ILE A 289 22.57 11.05 -15.04
CA ILE A 289 22.63 10.49 -13.70
C ILE A 289 21.21 10.49 -13.11
N PRO A 290 20.63 9.31 -12.80
CA PRO A 290 19.39 9.27 -12.05
C PRO A 290 19.62 9.84 -10.65
N HIS A 291 18.67 10.62 -10.15
CA HIS A 291 18.76 11.23 -8.84
C HIS A 291 17.56 10.78 -8.00
N ALA A 292 17.85 10.18 -6.84
CA ALA A 292 16.83 9.83 -5.87
C ALA A 292 16.91 10.76 -4.67
N THR A 293 15.77 11.25 -4.19
CA THR A 293 15.69 11.92 -2.88
C THR A 293 14.89 11.08 -1.92
N TYR A 294 15.31 11.09 -0.65
CA TYR A 294 14.63 10.34 0.40
C TYR A 294 14.39 11.19 1.64
N GLY A 295 13.37 10.87 2.42
CA GLY A 295 13.15 11.53 3.70
C GLY A 295 12.24 10.73 4.61
N PHE A 296 12.57 10.68 5.90
CA PHE A 296 11.65 10.29 6.93
C PHE A 296 10.87 11.53 7.37
N ILE A 297 9.58 11.59 7.03
CA ILE A 297 8.74 12.74 7.33
C ILE A 297 7.87 12.40 8.53
N LYS A 298 7.91 13.23 9.56
CA LYS A 298 6.91 13.23 10.64
C LYS A 298 5.91 14.34 10.37
N VAL A 299 4.63 13.99 10.40
CA VAL A 299 3.54 14.97 10.36
C VAL A 299 3.12 15.28 11.80
N ASP A 300 3.04 16.58 12.14
CA ASP A 300 2.48 17.02 13.40
C ASP A 300 0.96 16.85 13.34
N GLU A 301 0.48 15.76 13.94
CA GLU A 301 -0.93 15.41 13.97
C GLU A 301 -1.80 16.50 14.60
N LYS A 302 -1.28 17.27 15.57
CA LYS A 302 -2.06 18.32 16.24
C LYS A 302 -2.34 19.49 15.31
N VAL A 303 -1.39 19.79 14.44
CA VAL A 303 -1.51 20.84 13.42
C VAL A 303 -2.24 20.32 12.19
N HIS A 304 -1.99 19.07 11.79
CA HIS A 304 -2.57 18.45 10.60
C HIS A 304 -4.05 18.16 10.72
N ALA A 305 -4.49 17.68 11.88
CA ALA A 305 -5.86 17.25 12.12
C ALA A 305 -6.89 18.35 11.74
N PRO A 306 -6.84 19.58 12.29
CA PRO A 306 -7.76 20.65 11.90
C PRO A 306 -7.73 20.98 10.41
N VAL A 307 -6.54 21.00 9.80
CA VAL A 307 -6.37 21.30 8.37
C VAL A 307 -7.01 20.24 7.50
N LEU A 308 -6.80 18.96 7.83
CA LEU A 308 -7.41 17.84 7.12
C LEU A 308 -8.94 17.87 7.25
N GLN A 309 -9.46 18.24 8.42
CA GLN A 309 -10.89 18.39 8.63
C GLN A 309 -11.47 19.49 7.73
N GLU A 310 -10.85 20.68 7.70
CA GLU A 310 -11.27 21.81 6.87
C GLU A 310 -11.26 21.44 5.37
N LEU A 311 -10.17 20.80 4.90
CA LEU A 311 -10.08 20.30 3.52
C LEU A 311 -11.17 19.29 3.19
N MET A 312 -11.48 18.38 4.11
CA MET A 312 -12.54 17.40 3.95
C MET A 312 -13.92 18.06 3.88
N GLU A 313 -14.17 19.05 4.73
CA GLU A 313 -15.42 19.82 4.75
C GLU A 313 -15.61 20.62 3.46
N ASP A 314 -14.56 21.26 2.95
CA ASP A 314 -14.63 22.05 1.72
C ASP A 314 -14.77 21.17 0.48
N ALA A 315 -14.04 20.07 0.39
CA ALA A 315 -14.20 19.09 -0.67
C ALA A 315 -15.62 18.47 -0.65
N TRP A 316 -16.17 18.22 0.54
CA TRP A 316 -17.55 17.73 0.70
C TRP A 316 -18.59 18.76 0.26
N LYS A 317 -18.44 20.03 0.66
CA LYS A 317 -19.33 21.13 0.24
C LYS A 317 -19.32 21.30 -1.28
N ALA A 318 -18.14 21.28 -1.90
CA ALA A 318 -17.98 21.40 -3.35
C ALA A 318 -18.67 20.23 -4.08
N TRP A 319 -18.46 19.01 -3.59
CA TRP A 319 -19.12 17.83 -4.12
C TRP A 319 -20.65 17.89 -3.97
N LYS A 320 -21.15 18.31 -2.80
CA LYS A 320 -22.58 18.43 -2.51
C LYS A 320 -23.25 19.48 -3.39
N ALA A 321 -22.65 20.67 -3.53
CA ALA A 321 -23.14 21.71 -4.44
C ALA A 321 -23.22 21.20 -5.89
N HIS A 322 -22.23 20.43 -6.35
CA HIS A 322 -22.27 19.80 -7.66
C HIS A 322 -23.38 18.75 -7.77
N LYS A 323 -23.57 17.89 -6.75
CA LYS A 323 -24.64 16.88 -6.69
C LYS A 323 -26.03 17.52 -6.73
N ASP A 324 -26.24 18.59 -5.97
CA ASP A 324 -27.53 19.31 -5.88
C ASP A 324 -27.85 20.04 -7.19
N SER A 325 -26.86 20.69 -7.83
CA SER A 325 -27.06 21.35 -9.13
C SER A 325 -27.50 20.38 -10.24
N LYS A 326 -27.07 19.12 -10.17
CA LYS A 326 -27.46 18.07 -11.12
C LYS A 326 -28.90 17.57 -10.89
N ALA A 327 -29.41 17.63 -9.66
CA ALA A 327 -30.76 17.19 -9.33
C ALA A 327 -31.83 18.15 -9.85
N GLU A 328 -31.53 19.44 -9.98
CA GLU A 328 -32.47 20.49 -10.41
C GLU A 328 -32.61 20.61 -11.94
N GLY A 329 -32.01 19.71 -12.73
CA GLY A 329 -32.08 19.75 -14.19
C GLY A 329 -31.32 20.93 -14.82
N GLY A 330 -30.42 21.56 -14.06
CA GLY A 330 -29.57 22.65 -14.55
C GLY A 330 -28.58 22.18 -15.61
N THR A 331 -28.24 23.08 -16.53
CA THR A 331 -27.13 22.93 -17.49
C THR A 331 -25.86 22.53 -16.73
N GLU A 332 -25.15 21.52 -17.24
CA GLU A 332 -23.98 20.90 -16.61
C GLU A 332 -23.02 21.96 -16.05
N ALA A 333 -23.05 22.17 -14.72
CA ALA A 333 -22.09 23.07 -14.08
C ALA A 333 -20.69 22.57 -14.41
N ALA A 334 -19.77 23.49 -14.73
CA ALA A 334 -18.40 23.13 -15.03
C ALA A 334 -17.87 22.23 -13.92
N LYS A 335 -17.47 21.00 -14.27
CA LYS A 335 -16.91 20.06 -13.30
C LYS A 335 -15.81 20.80 -12.55
N PRO A 336 -15.83 20.80 -11.20
CA PRO A 336 -14.74 21.38 -10.43
C PRO A 336 -13.44 20.85 -11.01
N ASN A 337 -12.49 21.75 -11.28
CA ASN A 337 -11.23 21.36 -11.88
C ASN A 337 -10.55 20.39 -10.91
N ASP A 338 -10.59 19.08 -11.20
CA ASP A 338 -10.01 18.03 -10.37
C ASP A 338 -8.50 18.23 -10.14
N ASN A 339 -7.86 19.13 -10.91
CA ASN A 339 -6.45 19.46 -10.79
C ASN A 339 -6.18 20.73 -9.95
N ALA A 340 -7.20 21.49 -9.56
CA ALA A 340 -7.03 22.67 -8.72
C ALA A 340 -6.73 22.23 -7.29
N LEU A 341 -5.46 22.34 -6.89
CA LEU A 341 -5.04 22.04 -5.54
C LEU A 341 -5.70 23.02 -4.57
N PRO A 342 -6.38 22.55 -3.51
CA PRO A 342 -6.80 23.45 -2.44
C PRO A 342 -5.53 24.11 -1.89
N VAL A 343 -5.55 25.44 -1.85
CA VAL A 343 -4.48 26.21 -1.23
C VAL A 343 -4.53 25.89 0.26
N LEU A 344 -3.48 25.26 0.78
CA LEU A 344 -3.44 24.91 2.20
C LEU A 344 -3.35 26.21 3.03
N PRO A 345 -4.25 26.44 3.99
CA PRO A 345 -4.28 27.66 4.79
C PRO A 345 -3.15 27.74 5.83
N VAL A 346 -2.32 26.70 5.92
CA VAL A 346 -1.27 26.57 6.95
C VAL A 346 0.10 26.48 6.31
N ASP A 347 1.06 27.17 6.92
CA ASP A 347 2.47 27.02 6.58
C ASP A 347 2.92 25.58 6.85
N LEU A 348 3.12 24.84 5.77
CA LEU A 348 3.56 23.46 5.81
C LEU A 348 4.89 23.27 6.56
N ALA A 349 5.71 24.32 6.71
CA ALA A 349 6.95 24.24 7.50
C ALA A 349 6.67 23.97 9.00
N THR A 350 5.50 24.35 9.49
CA THR A 350 5.06 24.04 10.86
C THR A 350 4.44 22.65 10.97
N LEU A 351 3.96 22.11 9.85
CA LEU A 351 3.21 20.86 9.78
C LEU A 351 4.11 19.63 9.76
N ILE A 352 5.24 19.71 9.06
CA ILE A 352 6.09 18.56 8.80
C ILE A 352 7.52 18.78 9.25
N LYS A 353 8.16 17.69 9.68
CA LYS A 353 9.60 17.64 9.95
C LYS A 353 10.21 16.53 9.11
N VAL A 354 11.30 16.86 8.43
CA VAL A 354 12.06 15.90 7.62
C VAL A 354 13.29 15.48 8.41
N TYR A 355 13.52 14.17 8.48
CA TYR A 355 14.64 13.56 9.18
C TYR A 355 15.44 12.69 8.21
N ASP A 356 16.74 12.63 8.47
CA ASP A 356 17.63 11.60 7.96
C ASP A 356 17.43 10.29 8.76
N VAL A 357 18.26 9.27 8.49
CA VAL A 357 18.16 7.95 9.14
C VAL A 357 18.34 8.07 10.66
N ARG A 358 19.34 8.84 11.12
CA ARG A 358 19.62 9.02 12.55
C ARG A 358 18.59 9.91 13.24
N GLY A 359 18.18 11.01 12.62
CA GLY A 359 17.12 11.86 13.11
C GLY A 359 15.79 11.11 13.26
N PHE A 360 15.48 10.18 12.35
CA PHE A 360 14.36 9.26 12.49
C PHE A 360 14.52 8.38 13.73
N ALA A 361 15.68 7.74 13.92
CA ALA A 361 15.95 6.89 15.08
C ALA A 361 15.82 7.65 16.42
N ASP A 362 16.36 8.87 16.49
CA ASP A 362 16.25 9.77 17.65
C ASP A 362 14.79 10.18 17.92
N ALA A 363 14.06 10.51 16.86
CA ALA A 363 12.69 10.97 16.98
C ALA A 363 11.73 9.86 17.41
N VAL A 364 11.86 8.64 16.87
CA VAL A 364 11.03 7.49 17.31
C VAL A 364 11.34 7.07 18.74
N GLU A 365 12.59 7.21 19.19
CA GLU A 365 12.97 6.98 20.59
C GLU A 365 12.32 8.00 21.53
N LYS A 366 12.31 9.29 21.15
CA LYS A 366 11.61 10.34 21.91
C LYS A 366 10.09 10.11 21.98
N GLU A 367 9.52 9.42 21.00
CA GLU A 367 8.11 8.97 21.02
C GLU A 367 7.87 7.74 21.93
N GLY A 368 8.91 7.21 22.56
CA GLY A 368 8.84 6.02 23.44
C GLY A 368 8.89 4.69 22.69
N ARG A 369 9.16 4.69 21.37
CA ARG A 369 9.35 3.47 20.58
C ARG A 369 10.79 2.95 20.77
N PRO A 370 11.05 1.64 20.55
CA PRO A 370 12.41 1.12 20.57
C PRO A 370 13.27 1.81 19.51
N ARG A 371 14.36 2.44 19.93
CA ARG A 371 15.39 2.97 19.03
C ARG A 371 15.94 1.83 18.15
N PRO A 372 16.03 2.00 16.82
CA PRO A 372 16.77 1.05 15.98
C PRO A 372 18.19 0.81 16.48
N SER A 373 18.69 -0.41 16.31
CA SER A 373 20.10 -0.73 16.59
C SER A 373 21.03 0.04 15.66
N GLU A 374 22.25 0.37 16.13
CA GLU A 374 23.26 1.04 15.28
C GLU A 374 23.61 0.21 14.03
N GLU A 375 23.52 -1.12 14.11
CA GLU A 375 23.67 -2.01 12.96
C GLU A 375 22.61 -1.74 11.87
N ALA A 376 21.34 -1.58 12.27
CA ALA A 376 20.26 -1.32 11.34
C ALA A 376 20.30 0.10 10.76
N ILE A 377 20.73 1.08 11.56
CA ILE A 377 20.98 2.45 11.11
C ILE A 377 22.10 2.45 10.06
N ALA A 378 23.26 1.88 10.42
CA ALA A 378 24.43 1.81 9.54
C ALA A 378 24.13 1.04 8.24
N ALA A 379 23.37 -0.05 8.31
CA ALA A 379 23.01 -0.83 7.12
C ALA A 379 22.14 -0.05 6.12
N LEU A 380 21.32 0.91 6.58
CA LEU A 380 20.56 1.77 5.67
C LEU A 380 21.39 2.98 5.22
N GLU A 381 22.20 3.57 6.10
CA GLU A 381 23.12 4.66 5.74
C GLU A 381 24.10 4.24 4.66
N GLU A 382 24.69 3.04 4.77
CA GLU A 382 25.58 2.45 3.76
C GLU A 382 24.94 2.44 2.37
N VAL A 383 23.67 2.02 2.29
CA VAL A 383 22.92 1.95 1.02
C VAL A 383 22.58 3.34 0.47
N LEU A 384 22.39 4.32 1.34
CA LEU A 384 22.03 5.69 0.97
C LEU A 384 23.26 6.55 0.62
N ASP A 385 24.42 6.24 1.19
CA ASP A 385 25.68 6.94 0.92
C ASP A 385 26.41 6.41 -0.33
N ASP A 386 25.83 5.45 -1.05
CA ASP A 386 26.41 4.91 -2.27
C ASP A 386 26.67 6.00 -3.33
N GLU A 387 27.88 5.99 -3.89
CA GLU A 387 28.33 6.94 -4.90
C GLU A 387 28.27 6.33 -6.29
N PHE A 388 27.58 7.01 -7.19
CA PHE A 388 27.57 6.67 -8.59
C PHE A 388 28.76 7.30 -9.31
N VAL A 389 29.69 6.47 -9.77
CA VAL A 389 30.85 6.90 -10.56
C VAL A 389 30.58 6.63 -12.04
N VAL A 390 30.47 7.71 -12.83
CA VAL A 390 30.46 7.64 -14.30
C VAL A 390 31.81 8.14 -14.79
N GLU A 391 32.45 7.39 -15.68
CA GLU A 391 33.73 7.79 -16.26
C GLU A 391 33.63 9.19 -16.89
N GLY A 392 34.47 10.12 -16.44
CA GLY A 392 34.48 11.51 -16.90
C GLY A 392 33.54 12.47 -16.16
N LEU A 393 32.74 12.00 -15.20
CA LEU A 393 31.93 12.85 -14.32
C LEU A 393 32.39 12.72 -12.86
N PRO A 394 32.24 13.77 -12.04
CA PRO A 394 32.52 13.68 -10.61
C PRO A 394 31.60 12.65 -9.94
N PRO A 395 32.08 11.90 -8.94
CA PRO A 395 31.24 11.04 -8.12
C PRO A 395 30.04 11.81 -7.62
N SER A 396 28.86 11.22 -7.76
CA SER A 396 27.60 11.83 -7.33
C SER A 396 26.85 10.84 -6.45
N LYS A 397 26.31 11.30 -5.32
CA LYS A 397 25.48 10.45 -4.47
C LYS A 397 24.23 10.00 -5.22
N VAL A 398 23.90 8.72 -5.12
CA VAL A 398 22.65 8.16 -5.69
C VAL A 398 21.44 8.74 -4.97
N PHE A 399 21.55 8.87 -3.64
CA PHE A 399 20.52 9.39 -2.77
C PHE A 399 20.94 10.69 -2.12
N THR A 400 20.04 11.65 -2.13
CA THR A 400 20.17 12.88 -1.34
C THR A 400 18.99 12.99 -0.38
N GLN A 401 19.24 13.56 0.79
CA GLN A 401 18.17 13.83 1.72
C GLN A 401 17.26 14.92 1.14
N MET A 402 15.97 14.65 1.18
CA MET A 402 14.91 15.57 0.77
C MET A 402 14.92 16.81 1.68
N ASP A 403 14.84 17.99 1.07
CA ASP A 403 14.62 19.21 1.84
C ASP A 403 13.14 19.40 2.20
N LEU A 404 12.87 20.43 3.00
CA LEU A 404 11.52 20.73 3.45
C LEU A 404 10.58 21.08 2.27
N GLU A 405 11.05 21.83 1.28
CA GLU A 405 10.22 22.27 0.15
C GLU A 405 9.86 21.11 -0.78
N GLU A 406 10.77 20.16 -0.97
CA GLU A 406 10.51 18.95 -1.71
C GLU A 406 9.54 18.03 -0.96
N ALA A 407 9.71 17.86 0.35
CA ALA A 407 8.81 17.09 1.21
C ALA A 407 7.37 17.63 1.20
N LYS A 408 7.20 18.96 1.12
CA LYS A 408 5.90 19.62 0.98
C LYS A 408 5.13 19.16 -0.24
N THR A 409 5.77 18.66 -1.30
CA THR A 409 5.05 18.19 -2.50
C THR A 409 4.34 16.85 -2.31
N PHE A 410 4.70 16.09 -1.26
CA PHE A 410 4.14 14.76 -0.98
C PHE A 410 2.95 14.79 -0.03
N ILE A 411 2.82 15.84 0.79
CA ILE A 411 1.66 16.02 1.68
C ILE A 411 0.36 16.29 0.90
N PRO A 412 0.35 17.15 -0.15
CA PRO A 412 -0.82 17.35 -1.01
C PRO A 412 -1.26 16.06 -1.72
N ILE A 413 -0.34 15.16 -2.07
CA ILE A 413 -0.69 13.88 -2.69
C ILE A 413 -1.51 13.01 -1.73
N ALA A 414 -1.24 13.10 -0.42
CA ALA A 414 -2.02 12.42 0.61
C ALA A 414 -3.43 13.03 0.79
N SER A 415 -3.59 14.34 0.56
CA SER A 415 -4.87 15.06 0.73
C SER A 415 -5.73 15.16 -0.54
N GLN A 416 -5.14 15.15 -1.74
CA GLN A 416 -5.85 15.33 -3.03
C GLN A 416 -6.76 14.17 -3.42
N ARG A 417 -6.64 13.01 -2.78
CA ARG A 417 -7.34 11.80 -3.23
C ARG A 417 -8.68 11.55 -2.52
N ILE A 418 -9.22 12.55 -1.82
CA ILE A 418 -10.54 12.45 -1.18
C ILE A 418 -11.61 12.59 -2.25
N ARG A 419 -12.03 11.47 -2.84
CA ARG A 419 -13.17 11.43 -3.76
C ARG A 419 -14.42 11.03 -3.01
N PHE A 420 -15.40 11.94 -2.95
CA PHE A 420 -16.77 11.61 -2.56
C PHE A 420 -17.47 10.99 -3.77
N THR A 421 -18.07 9.81 -3.60
CA THR A 421 -18.70 9.03 -4.67
C THR A 421 -20.16 8.72 -4.39
#